data_AF-A0A6B1DPU7-F1
#
_entry.id   AF-A0A6B1DPU7-F1
#
_cell.length_a   1.000
_cell.length_b   1.000
_cell.length_c   1.000
_cell.angle_alpha   90.00
_cell.angle_beta   90.00
_cell.angle_gamma   90.00
#
_symmetry.space_group_name_H-M   'P 1'
#
loop_
_entity.id
_entity.type
_entity.pdbx_description
1 polymer ?
#
loop_
_entity_poly.entity_id
_entity_poly.type
_entity_poly.pdbx_seq_one_letter_code
_entity_poly.pdbx_strand_id
1 'polypeptide(L)'
;MTALQTGEVAGGTDDRGIPVEFAGDRRIRARNKVYYRVVHWPIWIWVFFILPGPLTFDLFESGFDGRMAAWLGVVLLGTGIAGLRGRLPGVEARPYIIRFTEDRPNPLYRRVCYTFAWSAVVTFAVLHIAGLAWAIATGDWLMRQIYEAGYFPIAATIWILGAMGRLPRVKASTKGEGHERRFFYGSLWAVCLAQPTLWLLWAVLPPGRPGDIVKLAVFMALLAFVGYLSYRGRLPRTRPIVPGELAISD
;
A
#
# COMPACT_ATOMS: atom_id res chain seq x y z
N MET A 1 38.89 3.67 -4.37
CA MET A 1 38.07 4.79 -4.85
C MET A 1 37.36 4.34 -6.10
N THR A 2 36.16 3.79 -5.95
CA THR A 2 35.37 3.23 -7.07
C THR A 2 34.17 4.14 -7.24
N ALA A 3 34.10 4.82 -8.38
CA ALA A 3 33.08 5.80 -8.69
C ALA A 3 31.68 5.20 -8.56
N LEU A 4 30.85 5.81 -7.71
CA LEU A 4 29.40 5.69 -7.74
C LEU A 4 28.93 6.25 -9.08
N GLN A 5 28.75 5.39 -10.09
CA GLN A 5 27.92 5.72 -11.25
C GLN A 5 26.49 5.89 -10.75
N THR A 6 26.12 7.13 -10.46
CA THR A 6 24.74 7.59 -10.45
C THR A 6 24.20 7.37 -11.86
N GLY A 7 23.56 6.22 -12.06
CA GLY A 7 22.86 5.90 -13.29
C GLY A 7 21.65 6.82 -13.42
N GLU A 8 21.86 7.97 -14.06
CA GLU A 8 20.80 8.72 -14.72
C GLU A 8 20.27 7.81 -15.83
N VAL A 9 19.22 7.05 -15.51
CA VAL A 9 18.40 6.40 -16.53
C VAL A 9 17.83 7.55 -17.35
N ALA A 10 18.20 7.63 -18.63
CA ALA A 10 17.65 8.57 -19.59
C ALA A 10 16.11 8.43 -19.59
N GLY A 11 15.45 9.22 -18.76
CA GLY A 11 14.02 9.11 -18.54
C GLY A 11 13.31 9.96 -19.58
N GLY A 12 12.56 9.31 -20.47
CA GLY A 12 11.56 10.02 -21.27
C GLY A 12 10.49 10.63 -20.37
N THR A 13 9.76 11.61 -20.89
CA THR A 13 8.50 12.08 -20.29
C THR A 13 7.34 11.69 -21.18
N ASP A 14 6.17 11.41 -20.59
CA ASP A 14 4.94 11.28 -21.38
C ASP A 14 4.45 12.64 -21.91
N ASP A 15 3.34 12.63 -22.65
CA ASP A 15 2.63 13.79 -23.19
C ASP A 15 2.24 14.85 -22.15
N ARG A 16 2.25 14.49 -20.86
CA ARG A 16 1.93 15.37 -19.72
C ARG A 16 3.18 15.80 -18.94
N GLY A 17 4.37 15.53 -19.47
CA GLY A 17 5.64 15.83 -18.82
C GLY A 17 5.89 15.01 -17.54
N ILE A 18 5.29 13.81 -17.42
CA ILE A 18 5.51 12.90 -16.29
C ILE A 18 6.69 11.98 -16.63
N PRO A 19 7.71 11.83 -15.76
CA PRO A 19 8.81 10.91 -16.00
C PRO A 19 8.34 9.46 -16.13
N VAL A 20 8.81 8.76 -17.18
CA VAL A 20 8.52 7.35 -17.42
C VAL A 20 9.77 6.48 -17.33
N GLU A 21 9.57 5.19 -17.05
CA GLU A 21 10.59 4.15 -17.15
C GLU A 21 10.29 3.29 -18.39
N PHE A 22 11.24 3.15 -19.32
CA PHE A 22 11.07 2.23 -20.44
C PHE A 22 11.30 0.79 -19.99
N ALA A 23 10.44 -0.13 -20.43
CA ALA A 23 10.54 -1.54 -20.08
C ALA A 23 11.86 -2.17 -20.54
N GLY A 24 12.38 -1.76 -21.71
CA GLY A 24 13.63 -2.26 -22.32
C GLY A 24 14.88 -1.92 -21.51
N ASP A 25 14.91 -0.75 -20.87
CA ASP A 25 16.09 -0.26 -20.13
C ASP A 25 16.22 -0.89 -18.74
N ARG A 26 15.22 -1.66 -18.31
CA ARG A 26 15.21 -2.22 -16.96
C ARG A 26 16.12 -3.43 -16.88
N ARG A 27 17.14 -3.34 -16.02
CA ARG A 27 17.99 -4.48 -15.68
C ARG A 27 17.17 -5.61 -15.04
N ILE A 28 16.92 -6.66 -15.82
CA ILE A 28 16.25 -7.87 -15.35
C ILE A 28 17.23 -8.74 -14.58
N ARG A 29 16.81 -9.24 -13.41
CA ARG A 29 17.60 -10.17 -12.60
C ARG A 29 17.04 -11.58 -12.73
N ALA A 30 17.90 -12.59 -12.81
CA ALA A 30 17.50 -13.99 -12.81
C ALA A 30 16.91 -14.45 -11.47
N ARG A 31 17.35 -13.84 -10.35
CA ARG A 31 16.88 -14.14 -8.99
C ARG A 31 16.57 -12.86 -8.23
N ASN A 32 15.64 -12.96 -7.29
CA ASN A 32 15.35 -11.87 -6.37
C ASN A 32 16.42 -11.78 -5.28
N LYS A 33 16.60 -10.59 -4.71
CA LYS A 33 17.58 -10.37 -3.64
C LYS A 33 17.10 -11.08 -2.36
N VAL A 34 17.97 -11.82 -1.68
CA VAL A 34 17.59 -12.59 -0.48
C VAL A 34 17.03 -11.68 0.60
N TYR A 35 17.70 -10.57 0.89
CA TYR A 35 17.21 -9.63 1.89
C TYR A 35 15.83 -9.05 1.53
N TYR A 36 15.53 -8.80 0.24
CA TYR A 36 14.20 -8.37 -0.19
C TYR A 36 13.14 -9.39 0.24
N ARG A 37 13.41 -10.68 0.03
CA ARG A 37 12.47 -11.75 0.39
C ARG A 37 12.21 -11.81 1.88
N VAL A 38 13.26 -11.62 2.69
CA VAL A 38 13.16 -11.61 4.15
C VAL A 38 12.39 -10.38 4.65
N VAL A 39 12.73 -9.18 4.17
CA VAL A 39 12.09 -7.93 4.67
C VAL A 39 10.65 -7.74 4.21
N HIS A 40 10.20 -8.45 3.17
CA HIS A 40 8.79 -8.40 2.75
C HIS A 40 7.90 -9.27 3.64
N TRP A 41 8.44 -10.26 4.35
CA TRP A 41 7.64 -11.12 5.20
C TRP A 41 7.02 -10.37 6.40
N PRO A 42 7.76 -9.54 7.18
CA PRO A 42 7.19 -8.69 8.22
C PRO A 42 6.07 -7.75 7.71
N ILE A 43 6.18 -7.24 6.48
CA ILE A 43 5.15 -6.38 5.89
C ILE A 43 3.84 -7.16 5.73
N TRP A 44 3.91 -8.40 5.24
CA TRP A 44 2.73 -9.24 5.09
C TRP A 44 2.16 -9.68 6.44
N ILE A 45 3.01 -10.01 7.41
CA ILE A 45 2.56 -10.27 8.79
C ILE A 45 1.75 -9.08 9.29
N TRP A 46 2.27 -7.85 9.16
CA TRP A 46 1.57 -6.64 9.59
C TRP A 46 0.21 -6.47 8.90
N VAL A 47 0.17 -6.55 7.57
CA VAL A 47 -1.08 -6.38 6.78
C VAL A 47 -2.17 -7.36 7.21
N PHE A 48 -1.82 -8.63 7.46
CA PHE A 48 -2.78 -9.65 7.87
C PHE A 48 -3.09 -9.59 9.37
N PHE A 49 -2.14 -9.18 10.20
CA PHE A 49 -2.33 -9.07 11.65
C PHE A 49 -3.38 -8.01 11.99
N ILE A 50 -3.36 -6.86 11.32
CA ILE A 50 -4.32 -5.76 11.54
C ILE A 50 -5.68 -5.98 10.85
N LEU A 51 -5.87 -7.13 10.17
CA LEU A 51 -7.09 -7.43 9.42
C LEU A 51 -8.36 -7.51 10.29
N PRO A 52 -8.31 -8.03 11.53
CA PRO A 52 -9.43 -7.89 12.45
C PRO A 52 -9.39 -6.47 13.03
N GLY A 53 -9.81 -5.48 12.24
CA GLY A 53 -9.63 -4.05 12.50
C GLY A 53 -9.83 -3.62 13.97
N PRO A 54 -10.95 -3.98 14.63
CA PRO A 54 -11.20 -3.64 16.04
C PRO A 54 -10.16 -4.17 17.03
N LEU A 55 -9.51 -5.32 16.76
CA LEU A 55 -8.40 -5.81 17.61
C LEU A 55 -7.21 -4.84 17.65
N THR A 56 -7.08 -3.97 16.64
CA THR A 56 -6.05 -2.93 16.65
C THR A 56 -6.33 -1.89 17.73
N PHE A 57 -7.59 -1.57 18.03
CA PHE A 57 -7.93 -0.67 19.14
C PHE A 57 -7.64 -1.33 20.48
N ASP A 58 -8.06 -2.58 20.67
CA ASP A 58 -7.78 -3.34 21.89
C ASP A 58 -6.27 -3.42 22.17
N LEU A 59 -5.44 -3.55 21.12
CA LEU A 59 -3.98 -3.59 21.24
C LEU A 59 -3.42 -2.32 21.88
N PHE A 60 -3.94 -1.15 21.51
CA PHE A 60 -3.48 0.13 22.04
C PHE A 60 -4.15 0.51 23.36
N GLU A 61 -5.39 0.07 23.59
CA GLU A 61 -6.15 0.35 24.81
C GLU A 61 -5.74 -0.54 25.99
N SER A 62 -5.62 -1.85 25.74
CA SER A 62 -5.45 -2.87 26.78
C SER A 62 -4.17 -3.69 26.64
N GLY A 63 -3.40 -3.48 25.57
CA GLY A 63 -2.17 -4.21 25.29
C GLY A 63 -2.40 -5.53 24.54
N PHE A 64 -1.35 -6.35 24.47
CA PHE A 64 -1.35 -7.60 23.71
C PHE A 64 -1.98 -8.73 24.53
N ASP A 65 -3.11 -9.26 24.07
CA ASP A 65 -3.87 -10.32 24.77
C ASP A 65 -3.75 -11.70 24.10
N GLY A 66 -4.41 -12.71 24.68
CA GLY A 66 -4.43 -14.08 24.15
C GLY A 66 -5.12 -14.21 22.78
N ARG A 67 -6.10 -13.35 22.46
CA ARG A 67 -6.78 -13.35 21.16
C ARG A 67 -5.83 -12.88 20.06
N MET A 68 -5.09 -11.80 20.34
CA MET A 68 -4.04 -11.29 19.46
C MET A 68 -2.89 -12.27 19.32
N ALA A 69 -2.48 -12.94 20.40
CA ALA A 69 -1.46 -13.99 20.35
C ALA A 69 -1.86 -15.14 19.44
N ALA A 70 -3.08 -15.66 19.60
CA ALA A 70 -3.62 -16.72 18.76
C ALA A 70 -3.69 -16.28 17.29
N TRP A 71 -4.21 -15.09 17.02
CA TRP A 71 -4.31 -14.55 15.66
C TRP A 71 -2.94 -14.33 15.02
N LEU A 72 -1.99 -13.73 15.75
CA LEU A 72 -0.61 -13.57 15.30
C LEU A 72 0.02 -14.92 14.96
N GLY A 73 -0.23 -15.96 15.76
CA GLY A 73 0.21 -17.33 15.48
C GLY A 73 -0.32 -17.85 14.14
N VAL A 74 -1.62 -17.68 13.86
CA VAL A 74 -2.22 -18.04 12.56
C VAL A 74 -1.59 -17.26 11.41
N VAL A 75 -1.42 -15.95 11.57
CA VAL A 75 -0.81 -15.09 10.55
C VAL A 75 0.65 -15.46 10.28
N LEU A 76 1.44 -15.70 11.33
CA LEU A 76 2.84 -16.14 11.22
C LEU A 76 2.94 -17.48 10.48
N LEU A 77 2.10 -18.45 10.84
CA LEU A 77 2.10 -19.76 10.19
C LEU A 77 1.69 -19.63 8.72
N GLY A 78 0.58 -18.95 8.43
CA GLY A 78 0.06 -18.78 7.07
C GLY A 78 1.04 -18.02 6.16
N THR A 79 1.52 -16.87 6.61
CA THR A 79 2.48 -16.05 5.85
C THR A 79 3.86 -16.71 5.79
N GLY A 80 4.30 -17.41 6.83
CA GLY A 80 5.57 -18.14 6.84
C GLY A 80 5.56 -19.27 5.81
N ILE A 81 4.51 -20.09 5.79
CA ILE A 81 4.31 -21.15 4.78
C ILE A 81 4.26 -20.54 3.36
N ALA A 82 3.51 -19.45 3.17
CA ALA A 82 3.43 -18.77 1.89
C ALA A 82 4.79 -18.19 1.46
N GLY A 83 5.54 -17.59 2.40
CA GLY A 83 6.86 -17.03 2.18
C GLY A 83 7.89 -18.08 1.79
N LEU A 84 7.93 -19.22 2.49
CA LEU A 84 8.80 -20.36 2.16
C LEU A 84 8.51 -20.90 0.76
N ARG A 85 7.23 -20.92 0.35
CA ARG A 85 6.79 -21.31 -1.00
C ARG A 85 6.95 -20.21 -2.06
N GLY A 86 7.46 -19.02 -1.69
CA GLY A 86 7.58 -17.88 -2.60
C GLY A 86 6.25 -17.36 -3.14
N ARG A 87 5.17 -17.51 -2.37
CA ARG A 87 3.79 -17.10 -2.70
C ARG A 87 3.34 -15.87 -1.90
N LEU A 88 4.25 -14.94 -1.66
CA LEU A 88 3.96 -13.61 -1.13
C LEU A 88 4.63 -12.58 -2.04
N PRO A 89 3.95 -11.46 -2.37
CA PRO A 89 4.57 -10.43 -3.20
C PRO A 89 5.86 -9.89 -2.56
N GLY A 90 6.97 -9.93 -3.32
CA GLY A 90 8.30 -9.55 -2.85
C GLY A 90 9.13 -10.70 -2.28
N VAL A 91 8.52 -11.85 -1.97
CA VAL A 91 9.19 -13.05 -1.42
C VAL A 91 9.51 -14.08 -2.51
N GLU A 92 9.08 -13.84 -3.75
CA GLU A 92 9.31 -14.74 -4.87
C GLU A 92 10.81 -14.95 -5.15
N ALA A 93 11.19 -16.16 -5.53
CA ALA A 93 12.59 -16.51 -5.83
C ALA A 93 13.14 -15.78 -7.07
N ARG A 94 12.26 -15.44 -8.02
CA ARG A 94 12.59 -14.69 -9.24
C ARG A 94 11.66 -13.48 -9.34
N PRO A 95 12.11 -12.35 -9.90
CA PRO A 95 11.24 -11.21 -10.16
C PRO A 95 10.07 -11.66 -11.05
N TYR A 96 8.85 -11.63 -10.51
CA TYR A 96 7.68 -12.15 -11.21
C TYR A 96 7.24 -11.21 -12.35
N ILE A 97 7.29 -9.89 -12.13
CA ILE A 97 6.93 -8.90 -13.15
C ILE A 97 8.19 -8.35 -13.78
N ILE A 98 8.67 -9.07 -14.77
CA ILE A 98 9.72 -8.60 -15.67
C ILE A 98 9.12 -7.81 -16.84
N ARG A 99 7.84 -8.01 -17.15
CA ARG A 99 7.19 -7.49 -18.36
C ARG A 99 5.84 -6.82 -18.00
N PHE A 100 5.92 -5.60 -17.48
CA PHE A 100 4.79 -4.80 -16.96
C PHE A 100 3.78 -4.35 -18.03
N THR A 101 4.11 -4.58 -19.29
CA THR A 101 3.33 -4.23 -20.48
C THR A 101 2.72 -5.46 -21.15
N GLU A 102 3.10 -6.68 -20.73
CA GLU A 102 2.55 -7.92 -21.27
C GLU A 102 1.26 -8.35 -20.57
N ASP A 103 0.41 -8.99 -21.37
CA ASP A 103 -0.77 -9.69 -20.88
C ASP A 103 -0.37 -11.08 -20.35
N ARG A 104 -0.24 -11.20 -19.03
CA ARG A 104 0.04 -12.46 -18.33
C ARG A 104 -0.99 -12.68 -17.22
N PRO A 105 -1.30 -13.94 -16.89
CA PRO A 105 -2.19 -14.23 -15.77
C PRO A 105 -1.58 -13.72 -14.47
N ASN A 106 -2.33 -12.93 -13.70
CA ASN A 106 -1.92 -12.43 -12.39
C ASN A 106 -2.14 -13.53 -11.33
N PRO A 107 -1.10 -13.99 -10.62
CA PRO A 107 -1.20 -15.08 -9.67
C PRO A 107 -2.19 -14.79 -8.55
N LEU A 108 -2.95 -15.80 -8.16
CA LEU A 108 -3.98 -15.67 -7.12
C LEU A 108 -3.41 -15.10 -5.80
N TYR A 109 -2.25 -15.59 -5.36
CA TYR A 109 -1.63 -15.10 -4.12
C TYR A 109 -1.36 -13.59 -4.15
N ARG A 110 -0.97 -13.04 -5.32
CA ARG A 110 -0.74 -11.60 -5.49
C ARG A 110 -2.07 -10.86 -5.37
N ARG A 111 -3.09 -11.32 -6.08
CA ARG A 111 -4.43 -10.73 -6.05
C ARG A 111 -4.97 -10.67 -4.62
N VAL A 112 -4.90 -11.79 -3.89
CA VAL A 112 -5.30 -11.87 -2.48
C VAL A 112 -4.53 -10.87 -1.62
N CYS A 113 -3.20 -10.88 -1.68
CA CYS A 113 -2.36 -9.98 -0.90
C CYS A 113 -2.63 -8.49 -1.19
N TYR A 114 -2.76 -8.11 -2.47
CA TYR A 114 -3.07 -6.74 -2.85
C TYR A 114 -4.49 -6.32 -2.46
N THR A 115 -5.48 -7.23 -2.46
CA THR A 115 -6.83 -6.95 -1.93
C THR A 115 -6.78 -6.55 -0.46
N PHE A 116 -6.08 -7.34 0.36
CA PHE A 116 -5.96 -7.04 1.79
C PHE A 116 -5.12 -5.79 2.06
N ALA A 117 -4.06 -5.56 1.28
CA ALA A 117 -3.29 -4.32 1.37
C ALA A 117 -4.15 -3.09 1.02
N TRP A 118 -4.96 -3.16 -0.05
CA TRP A 118 -5.92 -2.10 -0.37
C TRP A 118 -6.94 -1.89 0.75
N SER A 119 -7.45 -2.97 1.35
CA SER A 119 -8.39 -2.90 2.45
C SER A 119 -7.78 -2.18 3.66
N ALA A 120 -6.54 -2.51 4.04
CA ALA A 120 -5.84 -1.85 5.14
C ALA A 120 -5.63 -0.34 4.87
N VAL A 121 -5.20 0.02 3.67
CA VAL A 121 -4.97 1.43 3.29
C VAL A 121 -6.27 2.22 3.31
N VAL A 122 -7.33 1.70 2.68
CA VAL A 122 -8.60 2.42 2.52
C VAL A 122 -9.34 2.54 3.85
N THR A 123 -9.44 1.46 4.63
CA THR A 123 -10.10 1.48 5.94
C THR A 123 -9.41 2.48 6.87
N PHE A 124 -8.07 2.47 6.93
CA PHE A 124 -7.32 3.45 7.70
C PHE A 124 -7.68 4.89 7.31
N ALA A 125 -7.57 5.23 6.02
CA ALA A 125 -7.81 6.60 5.56
C ALA A 125 -9.25 7.06 5.79
N VAL A 126 -10.23 6.24 5.40
CA VAL A 126 -11.66 6.61 5.48
C VAL A 126 -12.12 6.73 6.92
N LEU A 127 -11.76 5.79 7.80
CA LEU A 127 -12.20 5.82 9.19
C LEU A 127 -11.58 6.99 9.97
N HIS A 128 -10.31 7.32 9.71
CA HIS A 128 -9.69 8.48 10.37
C HIS A 128 -10.28 9.80 9.89
N ILE A 129 -10.58 9.94 8.59
CA ILE A 129 -11.30 11.12 8.07
C ILE A 129 -12.68 11.23 8.72
N ALA A 130 -13.43 10.12 8.76
CA ALA A 130 -14.77 10.10 9.35
C ALA A 130 -14.74 10.44 10.85
N GLY A 131 -13.82 9.84 11.61
CA GLY A 131 -13.69 10.08 13.05
C GLY A 131 -13.28 11.51 13.38
N LEU A 132 -12.33 12.09 12.64
CA LEU A 132 -11.95 13.49 12.82
C LEU A 132 -13.05 14.46 12.40
N ALA A 133 -13.71 14.21 11.26
CA ALA A 133 -14.83 15.02 10.81
C ALA A 133 -15.98 15.01 11.82
N TRP A 134 -16.28 13.84 12.39
CA TRP A 134 -17.25 13.68 13.46
C TRP A 134 -16.86 14.49 14.70
N ALA A 135 -15.64 14.30 15.20
CA ALA A 135 -15.14 15.01 16.39
C ALA A 135 -15.16 16.55 16.21
N ILE A 136 -14.88 17.05 15.00
CA ILE A 136 -14.98 18.48 14.69
C ILE A 136 -16.44 18.95 14.74
N ALA A 137 -17.36 18.19 14.12
CA ALA A 137 -18.76 18.56 14.00
C ALA A 137 -19.51 18.52 15.34
N THR A 138 -19.29 17.47 16.14
CA THR A 138 -20.04 17.24 17.38
C THR A 138 -19.26 17.72 18.61
N GLY A 139 -17.93 17.60 18.60
CA GLY A 139 -17.09 17.72 19.79
C GLY A 139 -16.82 16.40 20.49
N ASP A 140 -17.42 15.29 20.03
CA ASP A 140 -17.30 13.97 20.64
C ASP A 140 -16.25 13.10 19.95
N TRP A 141 -15.39 12.46 20.74
CA TRP A 141 -14.41 11.51 20.24
C TRP A 141 -14.98 10.08 20.24
N LEU A 142 -15.46 9.62 19.08
CA LEU A 142 -16.08 8.28 18.91
C LEU A 142 -15.31 7.35 17.98
N MET A 143 -13.98 7.47 17.93
CA MET A 143 -13.16 6.72 16.97
C MET A 143 -13.33 5.20 17.13
N ARG A 144 -13.44 4.69 18.35
CA ARG A 144 -13.65 3.25 18.62
C ARG A 144 -14.96 2.75 18.03
N GLN A 145 -16.07 3.43 18.30
CA GLN A 145 -17.40 3.06 17.81
C GLN A 145 -17.46 3.13 16.28
N ILE A 146 -16.83 4.15 15.68
CA ILE A 146 -16.72 4.29 14.23
C ILE A 146 -15.93 3.12 13.63
N TYR A 147 -14.87 2.66 14.29
CA TYR A 147 -14.11 1.49 13.84
C TYR A 147 -14.90 0.20 13.98
N GLU A 148 -15.55 -0.03 15.12
CA GLU A 148 -16.37 -1.22 15.38
C GLU A 148 -17.50 -1.37 14.35
N ALA A 149 -18.21 -0.28 14.04
CA ALA A 149 -19.30 -0.29 13.09
C ALA A 149 -18.84 -0.19 11.62
N GLY A 150 -17.84 0.65 11.34
CA GLY A 150 -17.46 1.04 9.98
C GLY A 150 -16.40 0.17 9.32
N TYR A 151 -15.55 -0.52 10.10
CA TYR A 151 -14.42 -1.27 9.53
C TYR A 151 -14.86 -2.37 8.57
N PHE A 152 -15.72 -3.28 9.04
CA PHE A 152 -16.11 -4.44 8.23
C PHE A 152 -16.92 -4.08 6.99
N PRO A 153 -17.88 -3.12 7.02
CA PRO A 153 -18.55 -2.67 5.79
C PRO A 153 -17.58 -2.15 4.72
N ILE A 154 -16.60 -1.33 5.12
CA ILE A 154 -15.60 -0.79 4.19
C ILE A 154 -14.68 -1.92 3.70
N ALA A 155 -14.14 -2.73 4.62
CA ALA A 155 -13.24 -3.82 4.29
C ALA A 155 -13.91 -4.85 3.35
N ALA A 156 -15.13 -5.28 3.66
CA ALA A 156 -15.91 -6.18 2.82
C ALA A 156 -16.14 -5.61 1.42
N THR A 157 -16.46 -4.32 1.31
CA THR A 157 -16.56 -3.64 0.00
C THR A 157 -15.26 -3.77 -0.80
N ILE A 158 -14.11 -3.52 -0.17
CA ILE A 158 -12.81 -3.66 -0.84
C ILE A 158 -12.52 -5.13 -1.17
N TRP A 159 -12.90 -6.09 -0.33
CA TRP A 159 -12.70 -7.51 -0.59
C TRP A 159 -13.55 -7.98 -1.78
N ILE A 160 -14.79 -7.53 -1.89
CA ILE A 160 -15.67 -7.80 -3.04
C ILE A 160 -15.06 -7.22 -4.32
N LEU A 161 -14.62 -5.96 -4.29
CA LEU A 161 -13.92 -5.33 -5.42
C LEU A 161 -12.64 -6.10 -5.80
N GLY A 162 -11.89 -6.58 -4.81
CA GLY A 162 -10.70 -7.39 -5.01
C GLY A 162 -11.00 -8.75 -5.62
N ALA A 163 -12.04 -9.44 -5.13
CA ALA A 163 -12.51 -10.72 -5.69
C ALA A 163 -12.91 -10.56 -7.17
N MET A 164 -13.61 -9.48 -7.50
CA MET A 164 -13.96 -9.11 -8.87
C MET A 164 -12.77 -8.61 -9.72
N GLY A 165 -11.58 -8.46 -9.14
CA GLY A 165 -10.39 -7.96 -9.84
C GLY A 165 -10.51 -6.51 -10.29
N ARG A 166 -11.31 -5.68 -9.60
CA ARG A 166 -11.55 -4.27 -9.93
C ARG A 166 -10.54 -3.31 -9.29
N LEU A 167 -9.71 -3.79 -8.36
CA LEU A 167 -8.68 -2.99 -7.72
C LEU A 167 -7.38 -2.98 -8.55
N PRO A 168 -6.61 -1.87 -8.54
CA PRO A 168 -5.30 -1.82 -9.18
C PRO A 168 -4.39 -2.95 -8.67
N ARG A 169 -3.70 -3.64 -9.59
CA ARG A 169 -2.85 -4.83 -9.32
C ARG A 169 -3.57 -6.10 -8.85
N VAL A 170 -4.91 -6.11 -8.79
CA VAL A 170 -5.73 -7.27 -8.42
C VAL A 170 -6.46 -7.89 -9.62
N LYS A 171 -6.41 -7.23 -10.79
CA LYS A 171 -6.93 -7.74 -12.06
C LYS A 171 -6.42 -9.13 -12.37
N ALA A 172 -7.20 -9.91 -13.13
CA ALA A 172 -6.82 -11.25 -13.58
C ALA A 172 -5.61 -11.24 -14.53
N SER A 173 -5.39 -10.13 -15.23
CA SER A 173 -4.24 -9.90 -16.11
C SER A 173 -3.28 -8.86 -15.53
N THR A 174 -2.00 -9.01 -15.82
CA THR A 174 -0.96 -8.02 -15.52
C THR A 174 -0.89 -6.87 -16.53
N LYS A 175 -1.73 -6.87 -17.58
CA LYS A 175 -1.76 -5.82 -18.60
C LYS A 175 -2.05 -4.46 -17.97
N GLY A 176 -1.19 -3.48 -18.23
CA GLY A 176 -1.31 -2.14 -17.67
C GLY A 176 -0.83 -1.99 -16.22
N GLU A 177 -0.28 -3.05 -15.60
CA GLU A 177 0.27 -2.96 -14.25
C GLU A 177 1.40 -1.92 -14.13
N GLY A 178 2.14 -1.66 -15.21
CA GLY A 178 3.16 -0.62 -15.27
C GLY A 178 2.63 0.78 -14.95
N HIS A 179 1.36 1.04 -15.29
CA HIS A 179 0.66 2.26 -14.95
C HIS A 179 -0.01 2.16 -13.56
N GLU A 180 -0.74 1.07 -13.31
CA GLU A 180 -1.53 0.89 -12.08
C GLU A 180 -0.70 0.89 -10.79
N ARG A 181 0.56 0.47 -10.88
CA ARG A 181 1.45 0.37 -9.71
C ARG A 181 1.55 1.70 -8.94
N ARG A 182 1.46 2.83 -9.64
CA ARG A 182 1.61 4.16 -9.04
C ARG A 182 0.52 4.45 -8.02
N PHE A 183 -0.71 4.01 -8.29
CA PHE A 183 -1.82 4.22 -7.37
C PHE A 183 -1.60 3.43 -6.08
N PHE A 184 -1.23 2.15 -6.19
CA PHE A 184 -0.96 1.33 -5.03
C PHE A 184 0.26 1.82 -4.21
N TYR A 185 1.41 2.05 -4.86
CA TYR A 185 2.60 2.52 -4.15
C TYR A 185 2.43 3.94 -3.60
N GLY A 186 1.71 4.81 -4.31
CA GLY A 186 1.36 6.16 -3.83
C GLY A 186 0.52 6.08 -2.55
N SER A 187 -0.49 5.23 -2.53
CA SER A 187 -1.31 5.00 -1.34
C SER A 187 -0.50 4.44 -0.17
N LEU A 188 0.43 3.50 -0.42
CA LEU A 188 1.35 3.00 0.60
C LEU A 188 2.24 4.11 1.17
N TRP A 189 2.88 4.91 0.31
CA TRP A 189 3.66 6.07 0.75
C TRP A 189 2.82 7.02 1.60
N ALA A 190 1.57 7.28 1.18
CA ALA A 190 0.69 8.18 1.88
C ALA A 190 0.38 7.66 3.29
N VAL A 191 -0.08 6.41 3.43
CA VAL A 191 -0.45 5.88 4.75
C VAL A 191 0.76 5.65 5.66
N CYS A 192 1.90 5.22 5.13
CA CYS A 192 3.12 5.01 5.92
C CYS A 192 3.66 6.32 6.52
N LEU A 193 3.39 7.46 5.89
CA LEU A 193 3.71 8.79 6.43
C LEU A 193 2.57 9.33 7.31
N ALA A 194 1.32 9.10 6.91
CA ALA A 194 0.15 9.64 7.59
C ALA A 194 -0.07 9.01 8.97
N GLN A 195 0.14 7.69 9.10
CA GLN A 195 -0.01 6.95 10.36
C GLN A 195 0.84 7.54 11.50
N PRO A 196 2.18 7.60 11.39
CA PRO A 196 3.01 8.15 12.46
C PRO A 196 2.78 9.65 12.68
N THR A 197 2.48 10.40 11.61
CA THR A 197 2.16 11.83 11.72
C THR A 197 0.91 12.04 12.56
N LEU A 198 -0.17 11.31 12.25
CA LEU A 198 -1.43 11.46 12.98
C LEU A 198 -1.32 10.98 14.42
N TRP A 199 -0.58 9.90 14.68
CA TRP A 199 -0.25 9.46 16.03
C TRP A 199 0.52 10.54 16.82
N LEU A 200 1.53 11.17 16.21
CA LEU A 200 2.28 12.24 16.85
C LEU A 200 1.36 13.44 17.16
N LEU A 201 0.54 13.86 16.20
CA LEU A 201 -0.40 14.96 16.41
C LEU A 201 -1.44 14.65 17.49
N TRP A 202 -1.88 13.39 17.59
CA TRP A 202 -2.74 12.93 18.68
C TRP A 202 -2.03 13.04 20.04
N ALA A 203 -0.73 12.72 20.11
CA ALA A 203 0.04 12.76 21.35
C ALA A 203 0.39 14.19 21.81
N VAL A 204 0.59 15.15 20.89
CA VAL A 204 1.12 16.49 21.23
C VAL A 204 0.09 17.61 21.22
N LEU A 205 -1.01 17.47 20.46
CA LEU A 205 -2.04 18.51 20.41
C LEU A 205 -3.02 18.35 21.58
N PRO A 206 -3.50 19.47 22.15
CA PRO A 206 -4.54 19.40 23.17
C PRO A 206 -5.83 18.75 22.60
N PRO A 207 -6.58 18.03 23.43
CA PRO A 207 -7.88 17.49 23.04
C PRO A 207 -8.86 18.63 22.74
N GLY A 208 -9.79 18.38 21.81
CA GLY A 208 -10.87 19.30 21.45
C GLY A 208 -10.80 19.79 20.00
N ARG A 209 -11.86 20.50 19.59
CA ARG A 209 -12.10 20.88 18.19
C ARG A 209 -10.91 21.54 17.48
N PRO A 210 -10.18 22.52 18.07
CA PRO A 210 -9.03 23.11 17.39
C PRO A 210 -7.95 22.08 17.06
N GLY A 211 -7.66 21.18 18.00
CA GLY A 211 -6.70 20.10 17.80
C GLY A 211 -7.16 19.12 16.73
N ASP A 212 -8.45 18.81 16.63
CA ASP A 212 -8.99 17.87 15.64
C ASP A 212 -9.03 18.48 14.23
N ILE A 213 -9.30 19.79 14.12
CA ILE A 213 -9.17 20.54 12.86
C ILE A 213 -7.73 20.44 12.35
N VAL A 214 -6.73 20.68 13.21
CA VAL A 214 -5.32 20.58 12.82
C VAL A 214 -4.97 19.16 12.38
N LYS A 215 -5.38 18.13 13.14
CA LYS A 215 -5.18 16.72 12.77
C LYS A 215 -5.76 16.42 11.38
N LEU A 216 -7.01 16.81 11.12
CA LEU A 216 -7.66 16.54 9.84
C LEU A 216 -7.01 17.30 8.70
N ALA A 217 -6.70 18.59 8.90
CA ALA A 217 -6.07 19.42 7.89
C ALA A 217 -4.69 18.86 7.48
N VAL A 218 -3.85 18.50 8.45
CA VAL A 218 -2.54 17.89 8.18
C VAL A 218 -2.69 16.54 7.51
N PHE A 219 -3.61 15.70 7.99
CA PHE A 219 -3.86 14.38 7.39
C PHE A 219 -4.28 14.50 5.91
N MET A 220 -5.25 15.35 5.61
CA MET A 220 -5.72 15.58 4.25
C MET A 220 -4.64 16.20 3.36
N ALA A 221 -3.89 17.19 3.87
CA ALA A 221 -2.79 17.81 3.14
C ALA A 221 -1.71 16.78 2.79
N LEU A 222 -1.37 15.87 3.71
CA LEU A 222 -0.37 14.83 3.48
C LEU A 222 -0.85 13.79 2.46
N LEU A 223 -2.10 13.34 2.55
CA LEU A 223 -2.69 12.44 1.55
C LEU A 223 -2.69 13.08 0.16
N ALA A 224 -3.12 14.34 0.06
CA ALA A 224 -3.16 15.09 -1.20
C ALA A 224 -1.76 15.32 -1.77
N PHE A 225 -0.80 15.72 -0.93
CA PHE A 225 0.58 15.98 -1.34
C PHE A 225 1.27 14.71 -1.85
N VAL A 226 1.21 13.62 -1.09
CA VAL A 226 1.81 12.34 -1.49
C VAL A 226 1.08 11.76 -2.71
N GLY A 227 -0.24 11.90 -2.78
CA GLY A 227 -1.04 11.56 -3.95
C GLY A 227 -0.59 12.31 -5.20
N TYR A 228 -0.35 13.62 -5.09
CA TYR A 228 0.17 14.46 -6.16
C TYR A 228 1.58 14.04 -6.60
N LEU A 229 2.50 13.80 -5.65
CA LEU A 229 3.85 13.31 -5.97
C LEU A 229 3.81 11.93 -6.66
N SER A 230 2.91 11.06 -6.23
CA SER A 230 2.69 9.76 -6.88
C SER A 230 2.19 9.94 -8.32
N TYR A 231 1.18 10.79 -8.51
CA TYR A 231 0.63 11.12 -9.83
C TYR A 231 1.72 11.64 -10.78
N ARG A 232 2.60 12.52 -10.28
CA ARG A 232 3.75 13.07 -11.02
C ARG A 232 4.94 12.13 -11.16
N GLY A 233 4.85 10.87 -10.71
CA GLY A 233 5.94 9.89 -10.85
C GLY A 233 7.21 10.24 -10.06
N ARG A 234 7.09 11.08 -9.01
CA ARG A 234 8.24 11.58 -8.24
C ARG A 234 8.67 10.65 -7.12
N LEU A 235 7.79 9.75 -6.69
CA LEU A 235 8.07 8.79 -5.62
C LEU A 235 8.65 7.48 -6.18
N PRO A 236 9.43 6.74 -5.36
CA PRO A 236 9.91 5.43 -5.75
C PRO A 236 8.77 4.51 -6.17
N ARG A 237 8.92 3.88 -7.36
CA ARG A 237 7.96 2.96 -7.98
C ARG A 237 6.62 3.56 -8.42
N THR A 238 6.52 4.90 -8.51
CA THR A 238 5.30 5.56 -9.06
C THR A 238 5.45 6.04 -10.49
N ARG A 239 6.67 6.06 -11.06
CA ARG A 239 6.88 6.27 -12.49
C ARG A 239 6.14 5.20 -13.31
N PRO A 240 5.35 5.57 -14.32
CA PRO A 240 4.79 4.58 -15.23
C PRO A 240 5.89 3.78 -15.93
N ILE A 241 5.68 2.47 -16.09
CA ILE A 241 6.50 1.68 -17.02
C ILE A 241 5.77 1.60 -18.35
N VAL A 242 6.42 2.08 -19.41
CA VAL A 242 5.91 2.05 -20.78
C VAL A 242 6.75 1.10 -21.64
N PRO A 243 6.20 0.55 -22.76
CA PRO A 243 7.02 -0.17 -23.72
C PRO A 243 8.21 0.70 -24.18
N GLY A 244 9.38 0.10 -24.40
CA GLY A 244 10.46 0.78 -25.15
C GLY A 244 10.03 1.01 -26.61
N GLU A 245 10.87 1.67 -27.42
CA GLU A 245 10.54 1.99 -28.82
C GLU A 245 9.82 0.82 -29.52
N LEU A 246 8.60 1.10 -29.98
CA LEU A 246 7.97 0.33 -31.03
C LEU A 246 8.90 0.44 -32.23
N ALA A 247 9.55 -0.65 -32.63
CA ALA A 247 9.99 -0.75 -34.00
C ALA A 247 8.72 -0.63 -34.85
N ILE A 248 8.43 0.58 -35.32
CA ILE A 248 7.58 0.78 -36.48
C ILE A 248 8.41 0.19 -37.62
N SER A 249 8.14 -1.07 -37.96
CA SER A 249 8.49 -1.57 -39.28
C SER A 249 7.49 -0.94 -40.21
N ASP A 250 7.99 -0.08 -41.10
CA ASP A 250 7.33 0.13 -42.39
C ASP A 250 7.17 -1.22 -43.11
#